data_AF-A0A921GBQ4-F1
#
_entry.id   AF-A0A921GBQ4-F1
#
_cell.length_a   1.000
_cell.length_b   1.000
_cell.length_c   1.000
_cell.angle_alpha   90.00
_cell.angle_beta   90.00
_cell.angle_gamma   90.00
#
_symmetry.space_group_name_H-M   'P 1'
#
loop_
_entity.id
_entity.type
_entity.pdbx_description
1 polymer ?
#
loop_
_entity_poly.entity_id
_entity_poly.type
_entity_poly.pdbx_seq_one_letter_code
_entity_poly.pdbx_strand_id
1 'polypeptide(L)'
;MVSKLEILQRFYQIYLDYESDYFTYQGKQYYLCQINNFTNYYESYIHALNLIGFQVVYNCFNRPVSMNHILYTYQNEQYNLERFIIQSLIPLNQKINILKVKESWCKILDEAKNKIGNHASRINHFEHFIVLSYYYQGLGECAISILNQIKEKELLSGIEHFIFEDRYETLCAPGNLVIASRIKDLSAAYKNQLITINQLEEYINYIRLSNDELIYLYARLLFPDIFFKNVIKEDCNDSLMKKKLLNIYQNIDNEKRIIKDAYQMLYNYVNIPYIPWL
;
A
#
# COMPACT_ATOMS: atom_id res chain seq x y z
N MET A 1 -7.58 20.61 11.66
CA MET A 1 -6.32 19.87 11.46
C MET A 1 -5.21 20.84 11.78
N VAL A 2 -4.24 20.49 12.64
CA VAL A 2 -3.11 21.38 12.97
C VAL A 2 -2.10 21.33 11.83
N SER A 3 -1.56 22.48 11.40
CA SER A 3 -0.59 22.54 10.30
C SER A 3 0.73 21.89 10.70
N LYS A 4 1.38 21.18 9.77
CA LYS A 4 2.70 20.57 10.00
C LYS A 4 3.77 21.64 10.24
N LEU A 5 3.66 22.78 9.57
CA LEU A 5 4.53 23.94 9.78
C LEU A 5 4.41 24.46 11.21
N GLU A 6 3.19 24.56 11.74
CA GLU A 6 2.97 25.00 13.13
C GLU A 6 3.59 24.01 14.13
N ILE A 7 3.51 22.70 13.87
CA ILE A 7 4.14 21.69 14.72
C ILE A 7 5.66 21.87 14.72
N LEU A 8 6.27 21.96 13.54
CA LEU A 8 7.72 22.13 13.39
C LEU A 8 8.22 23.42 14.03
N GLN A 9 7.52 24.54 13.81
CA GLN A 9 7.89 25.83 14.36
C GLN A 9 7.77 25.84 15.90
N ARG A 10 6.62 25.41 16.44
CA ARG A 10 6.35 25.51 17.89
C ARG A 10 7.12 24.50 18.73
N PHE A 11 7.28 23.27 18.24
CA PHE A 11 7.86 22.17 19.01
C PHE A 11 9.32 21.88 18.68
N TYR A 12 9.79 22.23 17.48
CA TYR A 12 11.15 21.89 17.03
C TYR A 12 12.00 23.10 16.63
N GLN A 13 11.42 24.31 16.61
CA GLN A 13 12.09 25.53 16.13
C GLN A 13 12.65 25.40 14.69
N ILE A 14 11.97 24.58 13.87
CA ILE A 14 12.28 24.38 12.45
C ILE A 14 11.29 25.22 11.64
N TYR A 15 11.83 26.08 10.77
CA TYR A 15 11.06 26.97 9.90
C TYR A 15 11.19 26.48 8.45
N LEU A 16 10.06 26.17 7.82
CA LEU A 16 9.97 25.75 6.42
C LEU A 16 8.95 26.63 5.69
N ASP A 17 9.18 26.83 4.40
CA ASP A 17 8.32 27.68 3.57
C ASP A 17 7.10 26.92 2.99
N TYR A 18 7.09 25.59 3.08
CA TYR A 18 6.05 24.73 2.51
C TYR A 18 5.82 23.47 3.36
N GLU A 19 4.59 22.95 3.34
CA GLU A 19 4.28 21.67 4.00
C GLU A 19 4.83 20.48 3.22
N SER A 20 5.58 19.62 3.91
CA SER A 20 6.07 18.35 3.38
C SER A 20 6.27 17.36 4.51
N ASP A 21 6.10 16.08 4.20
CA ASP A 21 6.43 14.98 5.13
C ASP A 21 7.94 14.80 5.24
N TYR A 22 8.65 14.92 4.12
CA TYR A 22 10.11 14.81 4.03
C TYR A 22 10.71 16.17 3.72
N PHE A 23 11.78 16.54 4.42
CA PHE A 23 12.47 17.80 4.19
C PHE A 23 13.93 17.74 4.65
N THR A 24 14.76 18.65 4.12
CA THR A 24 16.13 18.84 4.58
C THR A 24 16.22 20.13 5.35
N TYR A 25 16.81 20.09 6.55
CA TYR A 25 17.05 21.27 7.38
C TYR A 25 18.46 21.19 7.98
N GLN A 26 19.24 22.27 7.82
CA GLN A 26 20.63 22.33 8.31
C GLN A 26 21.50 21.11 7.89
N GLY A 27 21.32 20.63 6.66
CA GLY A 27 22.09 19.51 6.11
C GLY A 27 21.68 18.12 6.61
N LYS A 28 20.60 18.01 7.40
CA LYS A 28 20.03 16.72 7.84
C LYS A 28 18.68 16.46 7.19
N GLN A 29 18.39 15.19 6.92
CA GLN A 29 17.08 14.76 6.44
C GLN A 29 16.15 14.49 7.60
N TYR A 30 14.90 14.89 7.43
CA TYR A 30 13.83 14.76 8.40
C TYR A 30 12.57 14.20 7.77
N TYR A 31 11.80 13.50 8.59
CA TYR A 31 10.49 12.97 8.25
C TYR A 31 9.50 13.18 9.39
N LEU A 32 8.39 13.87 9.11
CA LEU A 32 7.32 14.10 10.08
C LEU A 32 6.11 13.26 9.70
N CYS A 33 5.70 12.35 10.58
CA CYS A 33 4.51 11.53 10.35
C CYS A 33 3.58 11.49 11.56
N GLN A 34 2.31 11.21 11.27
CA GLN A 34 1.31 10.96 12.30
C GLN A 34 1.49 9.57 12.90
N ILE A 35 1.22 9.43 14.20
CA ILE A 35 1.24 8.14 14.90
C ILE A 35 0.16 7.22 14.33
N ASN A 36 0.51 5.94 14.16
CA ASN A 36 -0.36 4.87 13.71
C ASN A 36 -0.27 3.65 14.64
N ASN A 37 -0.98 2.57 14.33
CA ASN A 37 -1.02 1.35 15.16
C ASN A 37 0.32 0.57 15.20
N PHE A 38 1.29 0.95 14.37
CA PHE A 38 2.60 0.32 14.27
C PHE A 38 3.71 1.12 14.96
N THR A 39 3.51 2.41 15.23
CA THR A 39 4.57 3.33 15.69
C THR A 39 5.37 2.80 16.88
N ASN A 40 4.73 2.13 17.85
CA ASN A 40 5.40 1.58 19.03
C ASN A 40 6.26 0.33 18.75
N TYR A 41 6.11 -0.28 17.57
CA TYR A 41 6.84 -1.48 17.12
C TYR A 41 7.94 -1.16 16.10
N TYR A 42 8.10 0.11 15.74
CA TYR A 42 9.01 0.52 14.66
C TYR A 42 10.47 0.13 14.94
N GLU A 43 10.96 0.43 16.15
CA GLU A 43 12.34 0.16 16.52
C GLU A 43 12.68 -1.32 16.45
N SER A 44 11.81 -2.19 17.00
CA SER A 44 12.02 -3.64 16.96
C SER A 44 11.96 -4.22 15.53
N TYR A 45 11.11 -3.67 14.68
CA TYR A 45 11.02 -4.06 13.26
C TYR A 45 12.30 -3.71 12.48
N ILE A 46 12.77 -2.47 12.61
CA ILE A 46 13.99 -2.01 11.96
C ILE A 46 15.21 -2.79 12.46
N HIS A 47 15.26 -3.08 13.77
CA HIS A 47 16.32 -3.91 14.33
C HIS A 47 16.31 -5.34 13.76
N ALA A 48 15.13 -5.93 13.53
CA ALA A 48 15.01 -7.25 12.91
C ALA A 48 15.52 -7.27 11.45
N LEU A 49 15.45 -6.13 10.76
CA LEU A 49 16.01 -5.95 9.42
C LEU A 49 17.53 -5.71 9.42
N ASN A 50 18.13 -5.52 10.60
CA ASN A 50 19.51 -5.06 10.82
C ASN A 50 19.81 -3.69 10.22
N LEU A 51 18.90 -2.74 10.44
CA LEU A 51 19.02 -1.35 10.01
C LEU A 51 19.02 -0.42 11.23
N ILE A 52 19.52 0.81 11.06
CA ILE A 52 19.39 1.88 12.06
C ILE A 52 18.02 2.55 11.92
N GLY A 53 17.58 2.79 10.67
CA GLY A 53 16.28 3.36 10.34
C GLY A 53 16.12 4.81 10.79
N PHE A 54 14.87 5.22 10.93
CA PHE A 54 14.48 6.58 11.28
C PHE A 54 14.58 6.78 12.80
N GLN A 55 15.37 7.75 13.21
CA GLN A 55 15.65 8.06 14.61
C GLN A 55 14.75 9.18 15.12
N VAL A 56 14.13 8.99 16.27
CA VAL A 56 13.21 9.98 16.87
C VAL A 56 13.96 11.25 17.26
N VAL A 57 13.41 12.39 16.87
CA VAL A 57 13.86 13.72 17.30
C VAL A 57 12.92 14.19 18.41
N TYR A 58 13.48 14.44 19.60
CA TYR A 58 12.73 14.97 20.72
C TYR A 58 12.44 16.46 20.51
N ASN A 59 11.23 16.89 20.86
CA ASN A 59 10.85 18.30 20.80
C ASN A 59 11.54 19.13 21.90
N CYS A 60 11.33 20.46 21.87
CA CYS A 60 11.88 21.40 22.84
C CYS A 60 11.45 21.14 24.30
N PHE A 61 10.46 20.26 24.52
CA PHE A 61 10.01 19.80 25.84
C PHE A 61 10.54 18.40 26.22
N ASN A 62 11.52 17.88 25.47
CA ASN A 62 12.08 16.55 25.61
C ASN A 62 11.02 15.43 25.53
N ARG A 63 10.05 15.57 24.61
CA ARG A 63 9.03 14.56 24.31
C ARG A 63 9.14 14.09 22.86
N PRO A 64 8.89 12.80 22.58
CA PRO A 64 8.96 12.26 21.22
C PRO A 64 7.73 12.66 20.37
N VAL A 65 6.60 12.94 21.00
CA VAL A 65 5.32 13.23 20.33
C VAL A 65 4.95 14.70 20.44
N SER A 66 4.55 15.28 19.30
CA SER A 66 4.04 16.65 19.18
C SER A 66 2.74 16.63 18.37
N MET A 67 1.61 16.96 19.00
CA MET A 67 0.29 16.98 18.34
C MET A 67 -0.03 15.70 17.53
N ASN A 68 0.17 14.52 18.15
CA ASN A 68 -0.01 13.21 17.54
C ASN A 68 0.93 12.90 16.35
N HIS A 69 2.01 13.67 16.20
CA HIS A 69 3.06 13.44 15.22
C HIS A 69 4.39 13.16 15.91
N ILE A 70 5.28 12.47 15.20
CA ILE A 70 6.66 12.24 15.61
C ILE A 70 7.57 12.76 14.49
N LEU A 71 8.56 13.53 14.87
CA LEU A 71 9.63 13.94 13.97
C LEU A 71 10.76 12.92 14.04
N TYR A 72 11.23 12.50 12.89
CA TYR A 72 12.38 11.62 12.75
C TYR A 72 13.48 12.31 11.96
N THR A 73 14.73 11.89 12.21
CA THR A 73 15.86 12.12 11.32
C THR A 73 16.34 10.78 10.77
N TYR A 74 16.87 10.77 9.56
CA TYR A 74 17.31 9.54 8.91
C TYR A 74 18.48 9.80 7.96
N GLN A 75 19.14 8.72 7.55
CA GLN A 75 20.11 8.69 6.47
C GLN A 75 19.85 7.42 5.65
N ASN A 76 19.99 7.50 4.34
CA ASN A 76 19.80 6.32 3.49
C ASN A 76 20.88 5.28 3.77
N GLU A 77 20.46 4.08 4.16
CA GLU A 77 21.33 2.94 4.40
C GLU A 77 21.20 1.93 3.26
N GLN A 78 22.21 1.06 3.10
CA GLN A 78 22.06 -0.11 2.26
C GLN A 78 21.11 -1.10 2.92
N TYR A 79 20.17 -1.64 2.15
CA TYR A 79 19.18 -2.58 2.63
C TYR A 79 18.98 -3.72 1.63
N ASN A 80 18.30 -4.79 2.06
CA ASN A 80 17.90 -5.90 1.21
C ASN A 80 16.36 -5.98 1.17
N LEU A 81 15.77 -5.78 -0.01
CA LEU A 81 14.32 -5.84 -0.26
C LEU A 81 13.70 -7.17 0.20
N GLU A 82 14.39 -8.29 -0.03
CA GLU A 82 13.92 -9.62 0.36
C GLU A 82 13.64 -9.71 1.87
N ARG A 83 14.45 -9.03 2.70
CA ARG A 83 14.22 -9.01 4.15
C ARG A 83 12.91 -8.32 4.51
N PHE A 84 12.52 -7.26 3.79
CA PHE A 84 11.22 -6.61 4.00
C PHE A 84 10.08 -7.54 3.64
N ILE A 85 10.17 -8.23 2.49
CA ILE A 85 9.15 -9.19 2.06
C ILE A 85 8.99 -10.31 3.09
N ILE A 86 10.09 -10.93 3.51
CA ILE A 86 10.08 -12.01 4.51
C ILE A 86 9.53 -11.49 5.85
N GLN A 87 9.97 -10.31 6.29
CA GLN A 87 9.53 -9.74 7.57
C GLN A 87 8.04 -9.42 7.58
N SER A 88 7.48 -8.93 6.46
CA SER A 88 6.04 -8.68 6.32
C SER A 88 5.21 -9.97 6.41
N LEU A 89 5.77 -11.10 5.98
CA LEU A 89 5.12 -12.42 5.99
C LEU A 89 5.15 -13.13 7.34
N ILE A 90 5.94 -12.66 8.31
CA ILE A 90 5.98 -13.23 9.66
C ILE A 90 4.66 -12.92 10.39
N PRO A 91 3.91 -13.94 10.84
CA PRO A 91 2.65 -13.71 11.50
C PRO A 91 2.87 -13.09 12.88
N LEU A 92 2.02 -12.11 13.22
CA LEU A 92 1.98 -11.52 14.54
C LEU A 92 0.93 -12.22 15.42
N ASN A 93 1.00 -12.02 16.74
CA ASN A 93 0.00 -12.50 17.70
C ASN A 93 -1.29 -11.66 17.68
N GLN A 94 -1.74 -11.30 16.48
CA GLN A 94 -2.95 -10.55 16.20
C GLN A 94 -3.58 -11.13 14.93
N LYS A 95 -4.86 -10.83 14.71
CA LYS A 95 -5.58 -11.26 13.52
C LYS A 95 -6.29 -10.10 12.89
N ILE A 96 -6.45 -10.16 11.57
CA ILE A 96 -7.25 -9.21 10.82
C ILE A 96 -8.65 -9.75 10.60
N ASN A 97 -9.66 -8.89 10.75
CA ASN A 97 -11.04 -9.26 10.49
C ASN A 97 -11.34 -9.08 8.99
N ILE A 98 -11.70 -10.17 8.31
CA ILE A 98 -11.94 -10.18 6.87
C ILE A 98 -13.20 -9.41 6.48
N LEU A 99 -14.22 -9.36 7.34
CA LEU A 99 -15.41 -8.54 7.09
C LEU A 99 -15.04 -7.05 7.01
N LYS A 100 -14.16 -6.57 7.88
CA LYS A 100 -13.69 -5.17 7.82
C LYS A 100 -12.93 -4.87 6.52
N VAL A 101 -12.17 -5.84 6.01
CA VAL A 101 -11.49 -5.69 4.72
C VAL A 101 -12.52 -5.61 3.59
N LYS A 102 -13.52 -6.50 3.58
CA LYS A 102 -14.61 -6.50 2.60
C LYS A 102 -15.36 -5.17 2.60
N GLU A 103 -15.78 -4.69 3.77
CA GLU A 103 -16.44 -3.40 3.94
C GLU A 103 -15.59 -2.24 3.42
N SER A 104 -14.29 -2.23 3.75
CA SER A 104 -13.38 -1.21 3.26
C SER A 104 -13.24 -1.23 1.74
N TRP A 105 -13.20 -2.39 1.11
CA TRP A 105 -13.05 -2.51 -0.35
C TRP A 105 -14.33 -2.09 -1.08
N CYS A 106 -15.50 -2.50 -0.57
CA CYS A 106 -16.78 -2.02 -1.07
C CYS A 106 -16.87 -0.49 -1.00
N LYS A 107 -16.51 0.09 0.16
CA LYS A 107 -16.50 1.55 0.33
C LYS A 107 -15.60 2.27 -0.67
N ILE A 108 -14.38 1.77 -0.89
CA ILE A 108 -13.45 2.34 -1.88
C ILE A 108 -14.05 2.25 -3.29
N LEU A 109 -14.64 1.10 -3.65
CA LEU A 109 -15.24 0.90 -4.96
C LEU A 109 -16.44 1.84 -5.18
N ASP A 110 -17.31 2.00 -4.18
CA ASP A 110 -18.49 2.88 -4.25
C ASP A 110 -18.08 4.36 -4.34
N GLU A 111 -17.09 4.79 -3.55
CA GLU A 111 -16.53 6.15 -3.64
C GLU A 111 -15.93 6.43 -5.02
N ALA A 112 -15.18 5.47 -5.58
CA ALA A 112 -14.62 5.59 -6.93
C ALA A 112 -15.72 5.65 -7.99
N LYS A 113 -16.73 4.79 -7.93
CA LYS A 113 -17.89 4.80 -8.85
C LYS A 113 -18.61 6.13 -8.84
N ASN A 114 -18.87 6.69 -7.67
CA ASN A 114 -19.50 8.01 -7.52
C ASN A 114 -18.66 9.13 -8.15
N LYS A 115 -17.34 9.13 -7.91
CA LYS A 115 -16.41 10.09 -8.53
C LYS A 115 -16.39 9.97 -10.05
N ILE A 116 -16.38 8.75 -10.58
CA ILE A 116 -16.37 8.47 -12.02
C ILE A 116 -17.69 8.91 -12.66
N GLY A 117 -18.84 8.62 -12.04
CA GLY A 117 -20.15 9.06 -12.53
C GLY A 117 -20.26 10.59 -12.64
N ASN A 118 -19.74 11.30 -11.64
CA ASN A 118 -19.66 12.77 -11.65
C ASN A 118 -18.69 13.33 -12.72
N HIS A 119 -17.70 12.54 -13.14
CA HIS A 119 -16.77 12.93 -14.21
C HIS A 119 -17.35 12.64 -15.59
N ALA A 120 -17.97 11.48 -15.77
CA ALA A 120 -18.60 11.04 -17.02
C ALA A 120 -19.77 11.94 -17.47
N SER A 121 -20.47 12.58 -16.53
CA SER A 121 -21.54 13.54 -16.82
C SER A 121 -21.05 14.87 -17.40
N ARG A 122 -19.73 15.10 -17.49
CA ARG A 122 -19.12 16.31 -18.06
C ARG A 122 -19.02 16.22 -19.59
N ILE A 123 -19.22 17.37 -20.26
CA ILE A 123 -19.23 17.48 -21.73
C ILE A 123 -17.85 17.17 -22.37
N ASN A 124 -16.74 17.54 -21.71
CA ASN A 124 -15.37 17.28 -22.18
C ASN A 124 -14.63 16.35 -21.19
N HIS A 125 -15.04 15.09 -21.11
CA HIS A 125 -14.36 14.09 -20.29
C HIS A 125 -13.25 13.36 -21.06
N PHE A 126 -12.23 12.91 -20.33
CA PHE A 126 -11.13 12.13 -20.90
C PHE A 126 -11.59 10.68 -21.15
N GLU A 127 -11.83 10.29 -22.40
CA GLU A 127 -12.42 8.98 -22.76
C GLU A 127 -11.63 7.78 -22.22
N HIS A 128 -10.30 7.84 -22.26
CA HIS A 128 -9.44 6.76 -21.76
C HIS A 128 -9.66 6.51 -20.27
N PHE A 129 -9.98 7.56 -19.50
CA PHE A 129 -10.32 7.42 -18.09
C PHE A 129 -11.62 6.64 -17.88
N ILE A 130 -12.61 6.80 -18.74
CA ILE A 130 -13.88 6.06 -18.65
C ILE A 130 -13.65 4.58 -18.96
N VAL A 131 -12.88 4.26 -20.00
CA VAL A 131 -12.52 2.87 -20.35
C VAL A 131 -11.75 2.20 -19.21
N LEU A 132 -10.73 2.87 -18.68
CA LEU A 132 -9.98 2.40 -17.51
C LEU A 132 -10.90 2.18 -16.30
N SER A 133 -11.82 3.11 -16.08
CA SER A 133 -12.76 3.04 -14.97
C SER A 133 -13.61 1.78 -15.02
N TYR A 134 -14.15 1.42 -16.18
CA TYR A 134 -14.94 0.19 -16.33
C TYR A 134 -14.09 -1.06 -16.11
N TYR A 135 -12.88 -1.11 -16.68
CA TYR A 135 -11.96 -2.22 -16.49
C TYR A 135 -11.63 -2.44 -15.00
N TYR A 136 -11.21 -1.39 -14.30
CA TYR A 136 -10.84 -1.49 -12.89
C TYR A 136 -12.02 -1.68 -11.95
N GLN A 137 -13.22 -1.19 -12.29
CA GLN A 137 -14.44 -1.54 -11.57
C GLN A 137 -14.73 -3.04 -11.67
N GLY A 138 -14.64 -3.62 -12.87
CA GLY A 138 -14.79 -5.07 -13.07
C GLY A 138 -13.76 -5.88 -12.26
N LEU A 139 -12.50 -5.44 -12.25
CA LEU A 139 -11.46 -6.05 -11.40
C LEU A 139 -11.79 -5.94 -9.91
N GLY A 140 -12.23 -4.77 -9.45
CA GLY A 140 -12.61 -4.55 -8.05
C GLY A 140 -13.78 -5.43 -7.60
N GLU A 141 -14.81 -5.57 -8.44
CA GLU A 141 -15.96 -6.45 -8.18
C GLU A 141 -15.56 -7.93 -8.16
N CYS A 142 -14.74 -8.36 -9.11
CA CYS A 142 -14.17 -9.70 -9.11
C CYS A 142 -13.33 -9.95 -7.84
N ALA A 143 -12.45 -9.02 -7.47
CA ALA A 143 -11.64 -9.13 -6.26
C ALA A 143 -12.51 -9.30 -5.00
N ILE A 144 -13.60 -8.54 -4.86
CA ILE A 144 -14.57 -8.69 -3.76
C ILE A 144 -15.28 -10.05 -3.82
N SER A 145 -15.64 -10.53 -5.01
CA SER A 145 -16.24 -11.86 -5.20
C SER A 145 -15.29 -12.98 -4.76
N ILE A 146 -14.00 -12.92 -5.15
CA ILE A 146 -12.96 -13.84 -4.67
C ILE A 146 -12.83 -13.75 -3.15
N LEU A 147 -12.74 -12.53 -2.61
CA LEU A 147 -12.63 -12.29 -1.17
C LEU A 147 -13.80 -12.89 -0.38
N ASN A 148 -14.98 -12.99 -0.99
CA ASN A 148 -16.16 -13.62 -0.40
C ASN A 148 -16.07 -15.15 -0.30
N GLN A 149 -15.13 -15.79 -0.98
CA GLN A 149 -14.91 -17.24 -0.87
C GLN A 149 -14.13 -17.65 0.37
N ILE A 150 -13.42 -16.70 1.01
CA ILE A 150 -12.73 -16.92 2.28
C ILE A 150 -13.75 -17.30 3.34
N LYS A 151 -13.55 -18.48 3.94
CA LYS A 151 -14.46 -19.06 4.92
C LYS A 151 -14.16 -18.55 6.32
N GLU A 152 -12.89 -18.30 6.61
CA GLU A 152 -12.46 -17.76 7.89
C GLU A 152 -12.92 -16.31 8.07
N LYS A 153 -13.32 -15.99 9.31
CA LYS A 153 -13.64 -14.60 9.69
C LYS A 153 -12.39 -13.76 9.91
N GLU A 154 -11.28 -14.42 10.19
CA GLU A 154 -10.04 -13.79 10.63
C GLU A 154 -8.84 -14.46 9.95
N LEU A 155 -7.90 -13.66 9.46
CA LEU A 155 -6.61 -14.15 8.96
C LEU A 155 -5.48 -13.69 9.88
N LEU A 156 -4.31 -14.34 9.77
CA LEU A 156 -3.11 -13.92 10.47
C LEU A 156 -2.71 -12.49 10.04
N SER A 157 -2.40 -11.65 11.02
CA SER A 157 -1.86 -10.34 10.73
C SER A 157 -0.35 -10.39 10.54
N GLY A 158 0.18 -9.36 9.89
CA GLY A 158 1.60 -9.11 9.74
C GLY A 158 1.86 -7.63 9.62
N ILE A 159 3.04 -7.31 9.11
CA ILE A 159 3.44 -5.93 8.85
C ILE A 159 3.17 -5.64 7.39
N GLU A 160 2.55 -4.50 7.14
CA GLU A 160 2.15 -4.05 5.81
C GLU A 160 2.69 -2.65 5.56
N HIS A 161 3.10 -2.36 4.34
CA HIS A 161 3.38 -1.00 3.90
C HIS A 161 2.16 -0.40 3.17
N PHE A 162 1.86 0.88 3.40
CA PHE A 162 0.84 1.57 2.61
C PHE A 162 1.23 1.65 1.13
N ILE A 163 2.52 1.91 0.87
CA ILE A 163 3.18 1.94 -0.43
C ILE A 163 4.40 1.00 -0.38
N PHE A 164 4.49 0.05 -1.30
CA PHE A 164 5.62 -0.89 -1.37
C PHE A 164 6.40 -0.67 -2.66
N GLU A 165 7.50 0.08 -2.55
CA GLU A 165 8.44 0.39 -3.64
C GLU A 165 9.86 0.08 -3.17
N ASP A 166 10.75 -0.32 -4.08
CA ASP A 166 12.16 -0.56 -3.76
C ASP A 166 12.93 0.75 -3.57
N ARG A 167 12.64 1.42 -2.45
CA ARG A 167 13.25 2.69 -2.02
C ARG A 167 13.35 2.71 -0.49
N TYR A 168 14.53 3.02 0.04
CA TYR A 168 14.78 3.11 1.48
C TYR A 168 13.78 4.02 2.19
N GLU A 169 13.58 5.23 1.68
CA GLU A 169 12.70 6.24 2.27
C GLU A 169 11.24 5.80 2.33
N THR A 170 10.83 4.90 1.43
CA THR A 170 9.49 4.30 1.41
C THR A 170 9.42 3.13 2.38
N LEU A 171 10.31 2.15 2.25
CA LEU A 171 10.28 0.91 3.03
C LEU A 171 10.56 1.14 4.53
N CYS A 172 11.45 2.07 4.85
CA CYS A 172 11.84 2.33 6.23
C CYS A 172 11.00 3.41 6.91
N ALA A 173 10.08 4.08 6.22
CA ALA A 173 9.32 5.17 6.83
C ALA A 173 8.31 4.67 7.88
N PRO A 174 8.39 5.14 9.14
CA PRO A 174 7.47 4.72 10.21
C PRO A 174 5.99 4.92 9.86
N GLY A 175 5.66 6.05 9.22
CA GLY A 175 4.28 6.36 8.81
C GLY A 175 3.78 5.50 7.64
N ASN A 176 4.67 4.80 6.93
CA ASN A 176 4.30 3.89 5.85
C ASN A 176 3.93 2.49 6.37
N LEU A 177 4.31 2.14 7.60
CA LEU A 177 4.14 0.81 8.17
C LEU A 177 2.85 0.72 9.01
N VAL A 178 2.14 -0.39 8.90
CA VAL A 178 0.89 -0.65 9.63
C VAL A 178 0.80 -2.13 10.01
N ILE A 179 0.19 -2.43 11.17
CA ILE A 179 -0.21 -3.81 11.48
C ILE A 179 -1.51 -4.11 10.74
N ALA A 180 -1.44 -5.00 9.75
CA ALA A 180 -2.58 -5.37 8.90
C ALA A 180 -2.37 -6.78 8.33
N SER A 181 -2.58 -6.98 7.02
CA SER A 181 -2.41 -8.30 6.40
C SER A 181 -0.94 -8.56 6.11
N ARG A 182 -0.46 -9.77 6.42
CA ARG A 182 0.90 -10.21 6.05
C ARG A 182 1.12 -10.43 4.55
N ILE A 183 0.06 -10.33 3.74
CA ILE A 183 0.04 -10.76 2.33
C ILE A 183 0.19 -9.58 1.35
N LYS A 184 -0.21 -8.36 1.75
CA LYS A 184 -0.30 -7.25 0.79
C LYS A 184 1.06 -6.88 0.21
N ASP A 185 2.12 -6.85 1.02
CA ASP A 185 3.45 -6.49 0.54
C ASP A 185 3.96 -7.51 -0.50
N LEU A 186 3.68 -8.80 -0.29
CA LEU A 186 3.98 -9.84 -1.27
C LEU A 186 3.20 -9.64 -2.59
N SER A 187 1.90 -9.31 -2.49
CA SER A 187 1.10 -8.99 -3.68
C SER A 187 1.60 -7.74 -4.42
N ALA A 188 2.02 -6.72 -3.67
CA ALA A 188 2.51 -5.47 -4.22
C ALA A 188 3.87 -5.66 -4.87
N ALA A 189 4.77 -6.42 -4.23
CA ALA A 189 6.07 -6.78 -4.78
C ALA A 189 5.93 -7.46 -6.15
N TYR A 190 4.99 -8.41 -6.27
CA TYR A 190 4.74 -9.09 -7.54
C TYR A 190 4.07 -8.17 -8.59
N LYS A 191 3.02 -7.42 -8.23
CA LYS A 191 2.37 -6.45 -9.14
C LYS A 191 3.33 -5.40 -9.67
N ASN A 192 4.25 -4.95 -8.83
CA ASN A 192 5.27 -3.95 -9.17
C ASN A 192 6.50 -4.58 -9.84
N GLN A 193 6.47 -5.88 -10.15
CA GLN A 193 7.56 -6.63 -10.81
C GLN A 193 8.90 -6.56 -10.05
N LEU A 194 8.83 -6.39 -8.72
CA LEU A 194 10.01 -6.47 -7.84
C LEU A 194 10.44 -7.91 -7.60
N ILE A 195 9.50 -8.85 -7.76
CA ILE A 195 9.74 -10.29 -7.71
C ILE A 195 9.11 -10.97 -8.93
N THR A 196 9.72 -12.07 -9.35
CA THR A 196 9.20 -12.93 -10.42
C THR A 196 8.09 -13.87 -9.91
N ILE A 197 7.38 -14.52 -10.82
CA ILE A 197 6.36 -15.53 -10.47
C ILE A 197 6.98 -16.72 -9.70
N ASN A 198 8.20 -17.14 -10.07
CA ASN A 198 8.90 -18.22 -9.38
C ASN A 198 9.24 -17.82 -7.94
N GLN A 199 9.72 -16.60 -7.72
CA GLN A 199 10.00 -16.08 -6.39
C GLN A 199 8.71 -15.95 -5.56
N LEU A 200 7.61 -15.52 -6.17
CA LEU A 200 6.30 -15.49 -5.51
C LEU A 200 5.90 -16.90 -5.00
N GLU A 201 6.03 -17.91 -5.85
CA GLU A 201 5.77 -19.31 -5.49
C GLU A 201 6.72 -19.82 -4.40
N GLU A 202 8.00 -19.48 -4.46
CA GLU A 202 8.99 -19.80 -3.42
C GLU A 202 8.59 -19.22 -2.05
N TYR A 203 8.21 -17.94 -1.98
CA TYR A 203 7.76 -17.32 -0.73
C TYR A 203 6.48 -17.96 -0.17
N ILE A 204 5.52 -18.28 -1.06
CA ILE A 204 4.29 -19.00 -0.69
C ILE A 204 4.64 -20.33 -0.02
N ASN A 205 5.53 -21.10 -0.65
CA ASN A 205 5.93 -22.42 -0.16
C ASN A 205 6.76 -22.33 1.14
N TYR A 206 7.65 -21.34 1.24
CA TYR A 206 8.50 -21.12 2.41
C TYR A 206 7.67 -20.79 3.66
N ILE A 207 6.71 -19.87 3.53
CA ILE A 207 5.87 -19.41 4.65
C ILE A 207 4.70 -20.35 4.94
N ARG A 208 4.34 -21.22 3.99
CA ARG A 208 3.19 -22.14 4.05
C ARG A 208 1.88 -21.37 4.29
N LEU A 209 1.54 -20.48 3.37
CA LEU A 209 0.27 -19.74 3.41
C LEU A 209 -0.91 -20.72 3.40
N SER A 210 -1.96 -20.41 4.18
CA SER A 210 -3.19 -21.20 4.18
C SER A 210 -3.98 -21.01 2.87
N ASN A 211 -4.92 -21.92 2.58
CA ASN A 211 -5.77 -21.79 1.40
C ASN A 211 -6.53 -20.46 1.38
N ASP A 212 -7.04 -20.01 2.52
CA ASP A 212 -7.76 -18.74 2.64
C ASP A 212 -6.82 -17.52 2.45
N GLU A 213 -5.55 -17.64 2.86
CA GLU A 213 -4.51 -16.65 2.58
C GLU A 213 -4.12 -16.60 1.10
N LEU A 214 -4.12 -17.74 0.40
CA LEU A 214 -3.88 -17.81 -1.05
C LEU A 214 -5.04 -17.20 -1.84
N ILE A 215 -6.28 -17.46 -1.43
CA ILE A 215 -7.48 -16.78 -1.98
C ILE A 215 -7.37 -15.27 -1.74
N TYR A 216 -6.95 -14.86 -0.54
CA TYR A 216 -6.74 -13.46 -0.20
C TYR A 216 -5.64 -12.80 -1.04
N LEU A 217 -4.52 -13.50 -1.28
CA LEU A 217 -3.43 -13.06 -2.15
C LEU A 217 -3.95 -12.80 -3.56
N TYR A 218 -4.72 -13.73 -4.14
CA TYR A 218 -5.29 -13.54 -5.46
C TYR A 218 -6.28 -12.36 -5.51
N ALA A 219 -7.16 -12.24 -4.50
CA ALA A 219 -8.06 -11.09 -4.39
C ALA A 219 -7.29 -9.76 -4.34
N ARG A 220 -6.17 -9.71 -3.62
CA ARG A 220 -5.28 -8.55 -3.55
C ARG A 220 -4.60 -8.23 -4.88
N LEU A 221 -4.21 -9.24 -5.65
CA LEU A 221 -3.65 -9.05 -6.99
C LEU A 221 -4.66 -8.39 -7.94
N LEU A 222 -5.92 -8.81 -7.87
CA LEU A 222 -7.01 -8.24 -8.65
C LEU A 222 -7.40 -6.83 -8.21
N PHE A 223 -7.45 -6.55 -6.90
CA PHE A 223 -7.99 -5.30 -6.39
C PHE A 223 -7.11 -4.09 -6.80
N PRO A 224 -7.65 -3.10 -7.54
CA PRO A 224 -6.85 -2.01 -8.08
C PRO A 224 -6.82 -0.81 -7.13
N ASP A 225 -6.22 -1.00 -5.96
CA ASP A 225 -6.20 0.01 -4.88
C ASP A 225 -5.53 1.32 -5.30
N ILE A 226 -4.41 1.25 -6.04
CA ILE A 226 -3.67 2.43 -6.53
C ILE A 226 -4.55 3.25 -7.47
N PHE A 227 -5.24 2.60 -8.42
CA PHE A 227 -6.13 3.28 -9.36
C PHE A 227 -7.26 3.99 -8.63
N PHE A 228 -7.97 3.30 -7.73
CA PHE A 228 -9.06 3.92 -6.98
C PHE A 228 -8.59 5.05 -6.06
N LYS A 229 -7.43 4.92 -5.41
CA LYS A 229 -6.85 6.02 -4.62
C LYS A 229 -6.60 7.26 -5.46
N ASN A 230 -6.05 7.12 -6.67
CA ASN A 230 -5.80 8.25 -7.56
C ASN A 230 -7.13 8.89 -8.00
N VAL A 231 -8.11 8.08 -8.41
CA VAL A 231 -9.47 8.55 -8.77
C VAL A 231 -10.11 9.34 -7.62
N ILE A 232 -10.04 8.81 -6.40
CA ILE A 232 -10.72 9.40 -5.23
C ILE A 232 -10.01 10.66 -4.74
N LYS A 233 -8.67 10.74 -4.77
CA LYS A 233 -7.94 11.87 -4.19
C LYS A 233 -7.68 13.01 -5.17
N GLU A 234 -7.45 12.69 -6.44
CA GLU A 234 -6.89 13.66 -7.40
C GLU A 234 -7.97 14.21 -8.34
N ASP A 235 -7.76 15.42 -8.87
CA ASP A 235 -8.59 15.91 -9.97
C ASP A 235 -8.15 15.21 -11.27
N CYS A 236 -9.00 14.33 -11.78
CA CYS A 236 -8.73 13.54 -12.98
C CYS A 236 -8.56 14.40 -14.26
N ASN A 237 -8.88 15.70 -14.19
CA ASN A 237 -8.66 16.65 -15.28
C ASN A 237 -7.28 17.32 -15.26
N ASP A 238 -6.52 17.19 -14.17
CA ASP A 238 -5.14 17.67 -14.11
C ASP A 238 -4.28 16.95 -15.17
N SER A 239 -3.48 17.75 -15.88
CA SER A 239 -2.52 17.29 -16.89
C SER A 239 -1.59 16.19 -16.39
N LEU A 240 -1.14 16.27 -15.13
CA LEU A 240 -0.29 15.26 -14.53
C LEU A 240 -1.04 13.94 -14.37
N MET A 241 -2.29 14.00 -13.95
CA MET A 241 -3.13 12.81 -13.76
C MET A 241 -3.53 12.17 -15.07
N LYS A 242 -3.83 12.96 -16.10
CA LYS A 242 -4.05 12.42 -17.45
C LYS A 242 -2.83 11.64 -17.94
N LYS A 243 -1.61 12.15 -17.71
CA LYS A 243 -0.38 11.44 -18.07
C LYS A 243 -0.21 10.14 -17.28
N LYS A 244 -0.47 10.15 -15.97
CA LYS A 244 -0.45 8.93 -15.14
C LYS A 244 -1.47 7.89 -15.63
N LEU A 245 -2.71 8.31 -15.88
CA LEU A 245 -3.79 7.45 -16.36
C LEU A 245 -3.47 6.88 -17.75
N LEU A 246 -2.91 7.69 -18.65
CA LEU A 246 -2.51 7.19 -19.97
C LEU A 246 -1.40 6.13 -19.86
N ASN A 247 -0.43 6.31 -18.96
CA ASN A 247 0.58 5.30 -18.70
C ASN A 247 -0.03 4.02 -18.13
N ILE A 248 -1.02 4.12 -17.25
CA ILE A 248 -1.77 2.96 -16.75
C ILE A 248 -2.46 2.25 -17.92
N TYR A 249 -3.16 3.00 -18.78
CA TYR A 249 -3.85 2.46 -19.95
C TYR A 249 -2.91 1.70 -20.89
N GLN A 250 -1.75 2.26 -21.18
CA GLN A 250 -0.74 1.64 -22.04
C GLN A 250 -0.16 0.35 -21.45
N ASN A 251 -0.26 0.15 -20.13
CA ASN A 251 0.28 -1.03 -19.44
C ASN A 251 -0.77 -2.07 -19.05
N ILE A 252 -2.05 -1.90 -19.44
CA ILE A 252 -3.14 -2.84 -19.09
C ILE A 252 -2.80 -4.27 -19.49
N ASP A 253 -2.29 -4.49 -20.71
CA ASP A 253 -2.03 -5.85 -21.19
C ASP A 253 -0.91 -6.54 -20.39
N ASN A 254 0.05 -5.76 -19.89
CA ASN A 254 1.06 -6.29 -18.97
C ASN A 254 0.44 -6.63 -17.61
N GLU A 255 -0.44 -5.79 -17.06
CA GLU A 255 -1.15 -6.08 -15.82
C GLU A 255 -2.01 -7.35 -15.93
N LYS A 256 -2.73 -7.51 -17.06
CA LYS A 256 -3.51 -8.73 -17.35
C LYS A 256 -2.62 -9.97 -17.37
N ARG A 257 -1.48 -9.91 -18.05
CA ARG A 257 -0.51 -11.01 -18.08
C ARG A 257 -0.03 -11.37 -16.67
N ILE A 258 0.36 -10.38 -15.87
CA ILE A 258 0.82 -10.59 -14.49
C ILE A 258 -0.25 -11.30 -13.65
N ILE A 259 -1.51 -10.86 -13.74
CA ILE A 259 -2.65 -11.47 -13.04
C ILE A 259 -2.89 -12.91 -13.53
N LYS A 260 -2.82 -13.14 -14.84
CA LYS A 260 -3.03 -14.46 -15.45
C LYS A 260 -1.94 -15.46 -15.04
N ASP A 261 -0.68 -15.04 -15.02
CA ASP A 261 0.45 -15.87 -14.59
C ASP A 261 0.28 -16.26 -13.11
N ALA A 262 -0.13 -15.31 -12.25
CA ALA A 262 -0.44 -15.59 -10.86
C ALA A 262 -1.64 -16.52 -10.70
N TYR A 263 -2.70 -16.35 -11.49
CA TYR A 263 -3.86 -17.26 -11.48
C TYR A 263 -3.43 -18.69 -11.80
N GLN A 264 -2.66 -18.89 -12.87
CA GLN A 264 -2.20 -20.21 -13.31
C GLN A 264 -1.36 -20.91 -12.23
N MET A 265 -0.46 -20.16 -11.57
CA MET A 265 0.34 -20.68 -10.47
C MET A 265 -0.54 -21.01 -9.24
N LEU A 266 -1.40 -20.09 -8.79
CA LEU A 266 -2.23 -20.29 -7.59
C LEU A 266 -3.29 -21.38 -7.77
N TYR A 267 -3.76 -21.63 -8.99
CA TYR A 267 -4.72 -22.70 -9.30
C TYR A 267 -4.18 -24.10 -8.96
N ASN A 268 -2.86 -24.28 -8.93
CA ASN A 268 -2.23 -25.53 -8.51
C ASN A 268 -2.36 -25.78 -6.99
N TYR A 269 -2.62 -24.73 -6.21
CA TYR A 269 -2.67 -24.77 -4.75
C TYR A 269 -4.09 -24.70 -4.20
N VAL A 270 -4.94 -23.86 -4.80
CA VAL A 270 -6.29 -23.61 -4.30
C VAL A 270 -7.26 -23.39 -5.46
N ASN A 271 -8.49 -23.89 -5.29
CA ASN A 271 -9.53 -23.69 -6.28
C ASN A 271 -10.01 -22.24 -6.25
N ILE A 272 -9.66 -21.49 -7.28
CA ILE A 272 -10.04 -20.10 -7.50
C ILE A 272 -10.86 -20.03 -8.79
N PRO A 273 -11.99 -19.30 -8.83
CA PRO A 273 -12.81 -19.20 -10.02
C PRO A 273 -12.04 -18.51 -11.15
N TYR A 274 -12.21 -19.06 -12.34
CA TYR A 274 -11.68 -18.46 -13.56
C TYR A 274 -12.47 -17.18 -13.91
N ILE A 275 -11.78 -16.15 -14.38
CA ILE A 275 -12.37 -14.89 -14.84
C ILE A 275 -12.19 -14.83 -16.36
N PRO A 276 -13.23 -15.11 -17.18
CA PRO A 276 -13.05 -15.34 -18.62
C PRO A 276 -12.57 -14.16 -19.46
N TRP A 277 -12.77 -12.94 -18.97
CA TRP A 277 -12.38 -11.72 -19.66
C TRP A 277 -10.96 -11.24 -19.29
N LEU A 278 -10.31 -11.93 -18.35
CA LEU A 278 -8.88 -11.83 -18.01
C LEU A 278 -8.08 -12.89 -18.78
#